data_AF-A0A3T0Y132-F1
#
_entry.id   AF-A0A3T0Y132-F1
#
_cell.length_a   1.000
_cell.length_b   1.000
_cell.length_c   1.000
_cell.angle_alpha   90.00
_cell.angle_beta   90.00
_cell.angle_gamma   90.00
#
_symmetry.space_group_name_H-M   'P 1'
#
loop_
_entity.id
_entity.type
_entity.pdbx_description
1 polymer ?
#
loop_
_entity_poly.entity_id
_entity_poly.type
_entity_poly.pdbx_seq_one_letter_code
_entity_poly.pdbx_strand_id
1 'polypeptide(L)'
;MPGEMVYLRIELQPLHRLPRSNAIVFPVRTYLVSLAELVEHAPDWAKRMHRALASLDPELVDYKGFHRYHAAAVEWLSQHDDGAPLATGYPWIEGGIQPGDS
;
A
#
# COMPACT_ATOMS: atom_id res chain seq x y z
N MET A 1 7.23 9.28 15.61
CA MET A 1 5.92 9.69 15.01
C MET A 1 5.45 8.60 14.05
N PRO A 2 4.16 8.47 13.67
CA PRO A 2 3.68 7.41 12.76
C PRO A 2 4.50 7.28 11.47
N GLY A 3 4.96 8.41 10.91
CA GLY A 3 5.84 8.48 9.74
C GLY A 3 7.08 7.56 9.79
N GLU A 4 7.70 7.41 10.96
CA GLU A 4 8.96 6.65 11.14
C GLU A 4 8.75 5.24 11.68
N MET A 5 7.55 4.92 12.19
CA MET A 5 7.27 3.64 12.87
C MET A 5 6.35 2.73 12.06
N VAL A 6 5.60 3.29 11.12
CA VAL A 6 4.71 2.55 10.24
C VAL A 6 5.39 2.34 8.89
N TYR A 7 5.41 1.08 8.45
CA TYR A 7 6.04 0.67 7.20
C TYR A 7 5.02 0.02 6.27
N LEU A 8 5.05 0.40 5.00
CA LEU A 8 4.43 -0.36 3.94
C LEU A 8 5.30 -1.58 3.63
N ARG A 9 4.75 -2.78 3.88
CA ARG A 9 5.37 -4.06 3.57
C ARG A 9 4.83 -4.60 2.25
N ILE A 10 5.71 -4.78 1.28
CA ILE A 10 5.38 -5.35 -0.03
C ILE A 10 6.07 -6.70 -0.17
N GLU A 11 5.34 -7.72 -0.61
CA GLU A 11 5.89 -9.02 -0.94
C GLU A 11 5.86 -9.24 -2.45
N LEU A 12 7.03 -9.33 -3.06
CA LEU A 12 7.19 -9.76 -4.45
C LEU A 12 7.26 -11.28 -4.48
N GLN A 13 6.23 -11.89 -5.07
CA GLN A 13 6.00 -13.34 -5.03
C GLN A 13 5.92 -13.94 -6.45
N PRO A 14 7.06 -14.07 -7.16
CA PRO A 14 7.04 -14.65 -8.49
C PRO A 14 6.82 -16.17 -8.43
N LEU A 15 6.28 -16.75 -9.50
CA LEU A 15 6.09 -18.20 -9.61
C LEU A 15 7.01 -18.74 -10.70
N HIS A 16 7.94 -19.62 -10.32
CA HIS A 16 8.91 -20.21 -11.25
C HIS A 16 8.77 -21.72 -11.32
N ARG A 17 8.63 -22.25 -12.54
CA ARG A 17 8.74 -23.70 -12.79
C ARG A 17 10.21 -24.11 -12.85
N LEU A 18 10.60 -25.11 -12.06
CA LEU A 18 11.95 -25.68 -12.14
C LEU A 18 12.03 -26.70 -13.28
N PRO A 19 12.95 -26.53 -14.24
CA PRO A 19 12.94 -27.30 -15.49
C PRO A 19 13.28 -28.79 -15.30
N ARG A 20 14.00 -29.15 -14.23
CA ARG A 20 14.45 -30.53 -14.00
C ARG A 20 13.54 -31.33 -13.07
N SER A 21 13.01 -30.71 -12.03
CA SER A 21 12.19 -31.38 -11.01
C SER A 21 10.69 -31.17 -11.21
N ASN A 22 10.29 -30.28 -12.13
CA ASN A 22 8.91 -29.87 -12.36
C ASN A 22 8.24 -29.22 -11.13
N ALA A 23 8.99 -28.92 -10.07
CA ALA A 23 8.48 -28.20 -8.90
C ALA A 23 8.18 -26.73 -9.24
N ILE A 24 7.33 -26.10 -8.43
CA ILE A 24 7.12 -24.64 -8.43
C ILE A 24 7.90 -24.03 -7.27
N VAL A 25 8.72 -23.03 -7.56
CA VAL A 25 9.32 -22.17 -6.55
C VAL A 25 8.46 -20.93 -6.39
N PHE A 26 8.14 -20.63 -5.14
CA PHE A 26 7.39 -19.46 -4.70
C PHE A 26 8.25 -18.69 -3.68
N PRO A 27 9.20 -17.87 -4.14
CA PRO A 27 9.99 -17.05 -3.24
C PRO A 27 9.15 -15.87 -2.76
N VAL A 28 9.23 -15.57 -1.46
CA VAL A 28 8.56 -14.42 -0.86
C VAL A 28 9.63 -13.36 -0.58
N ARG A 29 9.83 -12.43 -1.51
CA ARG A 29 10.79 -11.34 -1.32
C ARG A 29 10.10 -10.12 -0.70
N THR A 30 10.50 -9.77 0.52
CA THR A 30 9.88 -8.68 1.29
C THR A 30 10.66 -7.37 1.12
N TYR A 31 9.93 -6.28 0.90
CA TYR A 31 10.40 -4.89 0.92
C TYR A 31 9.67 -4.12 2.01
N LEU A 32 10.36 -3.16 2.63
CA LEU A 32 9.81 -2.25 3.63
C LEU A 32 10.15 -0.81 3.24
N VAL A 33 9.18 0.08 3.35
CA VAL A 33 9.36 1.53 3.18
C VAL A 33 8.55 2.23 4.26
N SER A 34 9.15 3.18 4.97
CA SER A 34 8.43 3.96 5.99
C SER A 34 7.42 4.91 5.35
N LEU A 35 6.40 5.33 6.10
CA LEU A 35 5.46 6.33 5.60
C LEU A 35 6.15 7.69 5.33
N ALA A 36 7.18 8.04 6.10
CA ALA A 36 7.98 9.25 5.86
C ALA A 36 8.73 9.19 4.53
N GLU A 37 9.46 8.10 4.25
CA GLU A 37 10.14 7.88 2.96
C GLU A 37 9.14 7.87 1.80
N LEU A 38 7.94 7.30 2.00
CA LEU A 38 6.89 7.27 0.99
C LEU A 38 6.39 8.68 0.66
N VAL A 39 6.15 9.53 1.67
CA VAL A 39 5.75 10.92 1.47
C VAL A 39 6.84 11.73 0.77
N GLU A 40 8.10 11.55 1.19
CA GLU A 40 9.23 12.30 0.64
C GLU A 40 9.50 11.95 -0.83
N HIS A 41 9.45 10.67 -1.19
CA HIS A 41 9.90 10.21 -2.50
C HIS A 41 8.78 9.85 -3.47
N ALA A 42 7.55 9.60 -2.98
CA ALA A 42 6.42 9.17 -3.79
C ALA A 42 5.09 9.79 -3.29
N PRO A 43 4.93 11.13 -3.39
CA PRO A 43 3.77 11.84 -2.84
C PRO A 43 2.42 11.33 -3.40
N ASP A 44 2.34 10.98 -4.68
CA ASP A 44 1.12 10.40 -5.26
C ASP A 44 0.76 9.04 -4.65
N TRP A 45 1.76 8.26 -4.23
CA TRP A 45 1.54 6.99 -3.55
C TRP A 45 1.15 7.22 -2.10
N ALA A 46 1.67 8.25 -1.43
CA ALA A 46 1.24 8.62 -0.09
C ALA A 46 -0.26 9.00 -0.07
N LYS A 47 -0.75 9.78 -1.05
CA LYS A 47 -2.18 10.09 -1.22
C LYS A 47 -3.02 8.82 -1.41
N ARG A 48 -2.55 7.92 -2.27
CA ARG A 48 -3.22 6.63 -2.51
C ARG A 48 -3.27 5.78 -1.23
N MET A 49 -2.18 5.75 -0.47
CA MET A 49 -2.12 5.03 0.80
C MET A 49 -3.05 5.62 1.86
N HIS A 50 -3.16 6.95 1.96
CA HIS A 50 -4.16 7.60 2.82
C HIS A 50 -5.56 7.07 2.52
N ARG A 51 -5.99 7.16 1.26
CA ARG A 51 -7.35 6.77 0.85
C ARG A 51 -7.59 5.28 1.00
N ALA A 52 -6.62 4.44 0.66
CA ALA A 52 -6.73 2.99 0.81
C ALA A 52 -6.82 2.56 2.29
N LEU A 53 -6.07 3.20 3.19
CA LEU A 53 -6.16 2.95 4.63
C LEU A 53 -7.48 3.47 5.21
N ALA A 54 -7.96 4.63 4.74
CA ALA A 54 -9.22 5.21 5.20
C ALA A 54 -10.46 4.41 4.74
N SER A 55 -10.39 3.76 3.57
CA SER A 55 -11.49 2.95 3.00
C SER A 55 -11.42 1.46 3.29
N LEU A 56 -10.43 1.02 4.08
CA LEU A 56 -10.26 -0.37 4.46
C LEU A 56 -11.45 -0.84 5.30
N ASP A 57 -12.04 -1.98 4.92
CA ASP A 57 -13.13 -2.60 5.66
C ASP A 57 -12.73 -2.81 7.13
N PRO A 58 -13.54 -2.38 8.11
CA PRO A 58 -13.27 -2.58 9.53
C PRO A 58 -12.89 -4.03 9.90
N GLU A 59 -13.51 -5.03 9.27
CA GLU A 59 -13.19 -6.44 9.51
C GLU A 59 -11.77 -6.80 9.04
N LEU A 60 -11.31 -6.18 7.94
CA LEU A 60 -9.94 -6.35 7.43
C LEU A 60 -8.90 -5.62 8.30
N VAL A 61 -9.27 -4.48 8.89
CA VAL A 61 -8.43 -3.73 9.84
C VAL A 61 -8.16 -4.59 11.08
N ASP A 62 -9.19 -5.24 11.60
CA ASP A 62 -9.10 -6.14 12.75
C ASP A 62 -8.29 -7.40 12.43
N TYR A 63 -8.55 -8.03 11.28
CA TYR A 63 -7.85 -9.23 10.84
C TYR A 63 -6.34 -9.01 10.61
N LYS A 64 -5.93 -7.85 10.10
CA LYS A 64 -4.51 -7.54 9.82
C LYS A 64 -3.76 -6.91 11.00
N GLY A 65 -4.39 -6.81 12.18
CA GLY A 65 -3.74 -6.32 13.40
C GLY A 65 -3.46 -4.81 13.39
N PHE A 66 -4.13 -4.05 12.51
CA PHE A 66 -3.90 -2.62 12.33
C PHE A 66 -4.52 -1.75 13.43
N HIS A 67 -5.44 -2.28 14.25
CA HIS A 67 -6.28 -1.50 15.17
C HIS A 67 -5.53 -0.49 16.05
N ARG A 68 -4.29 -0.79 16.48
CA ARG A 68 -3.54 0.07 17.42
C ARG A 68 -3.00 1.35 16.81
N TYR A 69 -2.73 1.36 15.51
CA TYR A 69 -2.05 2.47 14.84
C TYR A 69 -2.73 2.92 13.56
N HIS A 70 -3.79 2.24 13.13
CA HIS A 70 -4.56 2.58 11.92
C HIS A 70 -5.05 4.04 11.94
N ALA A 71 -5.79 4.45 12.98
CA ALA A 71 -6.30 5.81 13.09
C ALA A 71 -5.17 6.85 13.07
N ALA A 72 -4.08 6.60 13.81
CA ALA A 72 -2.92 7.50 13.85
C ALA A 72 -2.19 7.58 12.49
N ALA A 73 -2.13 6.47 11.74
CA ALA A 73 -1.54 6.45 10.41
C ALA A 73 -2.42 7.18 9.38
N VAL A 74 -3.74 7.00 9.45
CA VAL A 74 -4.70 7.71 8.59
C VAL A 74 -4.64 9.20 8.84
N GLU A 75 -4.72 9.63 10.10
CA GLU A 75 -4.63 11.06 10.50
C GLU A 75 -3.29 11.69 10.09
N TRP A 76 -2.19 10.95 10.21
CA TRP A 76 -0.89 11.46 9.79
C TRP A 76 -0.82 11.60 8.25
N LEU A 77 -1.30 10.60 7.51
CA LEU A 77 -1.31 10.63 6.04
C LEU A 77 -2.28 11.65 5.45
N SER A 78 -3.37 12.00 6.15
CA SER A 78 -4.35 12.98 5.66
C SER A 78 -3.74 14.37 5.49
N GLN A 79 -2.66 14.69 6.22
CA GLN A 79 -1.91 15.95 6.08
C GLN A 79 -1.17 16.04 4.73
N HIS A 80 -1.02 14.92 4.03
CA HIS A 80 -0.32 14.79 2.75
C HIS A 80 -1.27 14.48 1.58
N ASP A 81 -2.58 14.46 1.82
CA ASP A 81 -3.61 14.32 0.80
C ASP A 81 -4.28 15.66 0.51
N ASP A 82 -4.11 16.16 -0.71
CA ASP A 82 -4.68 17.43 -1.18
C ASP A 82 -6.10 17.29 -1.75
N GLY A 83 -6.67 16.08 -1.73
CA GLY A 83 -8.01 15.79 -2.24
C GLY A 83 -8.10 15.77 -3.77
N ALA A 84 -7.00 15.99 -4.49
CA ALA A 84 -6.99 15.91 -5.95
C ALA A 84 -7.25 14.48 -6.44
N PRO A 85 -7.77 14.26 -7.66
CA PRO A 85 -7.90 12.92 -8.22
C PRO A 85 -6.57 12.15 -8.17
N LEU A 86 -6.59 10.86 -7.81
CA LEU A 86 -5.36 10.06 -7.77
C LEU A 86 -4.79 9.91 -9.18
N ALA A 87 -3.47 10.07 -9.31
CA ALA A 87 -2.76 9.74 -10.53
C ALA A 87 -3.04 8.28 -10.93
N THR A 88 -3.21 8.05 -12.23
CA THR A 88 -3.84 6.81 -12.73
C THR A 88 -3.00 5.55 -12.50
N GLY A 89 -1.70 5.69 -12.21
CA GLY A 89 -0.73 4.58 -12.03
C GLY A 89 -0.48 3.78 -13.31
N TYR A 90 -1.42 3.83 -14.26
CA TYR A 90 -1.42 3.19 -15.55
C TYR A 90 -1.76 4.25 -16.60
N PRO A 91 -0.81 4.61 -17.48
CA PRO A 91 -1.05 5.63 -18.50
C PRO A 91 -2.14 5.25 -19.52
N TRP A 92 -2.65 4.01 -19.48
CA TRP A 92 -3.70 3.48 -20.35
C TRP A 92 -5.10 3.39 -19.71
N ILE A 93 -5.30 3.89 -18.48
CA ILE A 93 -6.62 3.94 -17.83
C ILE A 93 -7.02 5.40 -17.62
N GLU A 94 -8.04 5.87 -18.33
CA GLU A 94 -8.60 7.21 -18.16
C GLU A 94 -9.31 7.32 -16.79
N GLY A 95 -8.98 8.33 -15.99
CA GLY A 95 -9.52 8.51 -14.62
C GLY A 95 -8.84 7.70 -13.51
N GLY A 96 -8.01 6.70 -13.86
CA GLY A 96 -7.20 5.95 -12.91
C GLY A 96 -7.96 4.97 -12.02
N ILE A 97 -7.22 4.21 -11.19
CA ILE A 97 -7.82 3.33 -10.17
C ILE A 97 -8.06 4.14 -8.89
N GLN A 98 -9.30 4.23 -8.41
CA GLN A 98 -9.61 4.81 -7.10
C GLN A 98 -9.86 3.71 -6.06
N PRO A 99 -9.38 3.85 -4.81
CA PRO A 99 -9.69 2.92 -3.73
C PRO A 99 -11.20 2.91 -3.44
N GLY A 100 -11.85 1.74 -3.51
CA GLY A 100 -13.28 1.57 -3.21
C GLY A 100 -14.21 1.33 -4.41
N ASP A 101 -13.70 1.35 -5.65
CA ASP A 101 -14.50 1.14 -6.88
C ASP A 101 -14.70 -0.35 -7.26
N SER A 102 -14.58 -1.28 -6.31
CA SER A 102 -14.70 -2.74 -6.54
C SER A 102 -15.97 -3.34 -5.93
#